data_AF-A0A316IJ91-F1
#
_entry.id   AF-A0A316IJ91-F1
#
_cell.length_a   1.000
_cell.length_b   1.000
_cell.length_c   1.000
_cell.angle_alpha   90.00
_cell.angle_beta   90.00
_cell.angle_gamma   90.00
#
_symmetry.space_group_name_H-M   'P 1'
#
loop_
_entity.id
_entity.type
_entity.pdbx_description
1 polymer ?
#
loop_
_entity_poly.entity_id
_entity_poly.type
_entity_poly.pdbx_seq_one_letter_code
_entity_poly.pdbx_strand_id
1 'polypeptide(L)'
;MGRLNHVDLPGLIGREPLGFLATMGLEAQLLHQVYLSWDPADGHAILHSERYATIADVVAELKDALATVKSGQAIPGIKGFPIPRNRGMADPLRIRSDEYRKVRARQERSGSYYWFDSVVTDRAVDANGFCVLNPLVGIRGRQTAGSFWYYPMMEVKRDPERLLTEALTGWRRVAGAEGWLLDHRATYSFEPALRGPGGSMAVPGATWLATLALQRFRYRRRNGVETGRPVLPNGWFRVADRDVFAWPIWTTPISGTCLDAVWNVGWGYDAWKFTANPDGSIRAEMTRTHGISAPNNIDHVVDLNILDLYGAARSTQGVLTPVAMRTRRVPGKFREYDAWKGWDWKYPPVPDYPGKYGHG
;
A
#
# COMPACT_ATOMS: atom_id res chain seq x y z
N MET A 1 -19.86 -0.20 -26.98
CA MET A 1 -19.52 0.56 -25.76
C MET A 1 -19.54 -0.44 -24.62
N GLY A 2 -18.41 -0.75 -23.99
CA GLY A 2 -18.38 -1.67 -22.85
C GLY A 2 -18.96 -0.97 -21.62
N ARG A 3 -19.92 -1.59 -20.95
CA ARG A 3 -20.38 -1.12 -19.64
C ARG A 3 -19.26 -1.44 -18.63
N LEU A 4 -18.79 -0.46 -17.87
CA LEU A 4 -17.93 -0.74 -16.72
C LEU A 4 -18.75 -1.52 -15.70
N ASN A 5 -18.24 -2.69 -15.34
CA ASN A 5 -18.80 -3.47 -14.25
C ASN A 5 -18.37 -2.87 -12.92
N HIS A 6 -19.23 -3.08 -11.92
CA HIS A 6 -19.03 -2.66 -10.54
C HIS A 6 -18.93 -3.92 -9.68
N VAL A 7 -17.81 -4.08 -8.99
CA VAL A 7 -17.61 -5.20 -8.07
C VAL A 7 -17.32 -4.65 -6.68
N ASP A 8 -18.29 -4.80 -5.79
CA ASP A 8 -18.17 -4.48 -4.37
C ASP A 8 -17.22 -5.48 -3.69
N LEU A 9 -16.27 -4.96 -2.90
CA LEU A 9 -15.27 -5.74 -2.16
C LEU A 9 -15.42 -5.49 -0.65
N PRO A 10 -16.51 -5.99 -0.02
CA PRO A 10 -16.83 -5.71 1.38
C PRO A 10 -15.80 -6.22 2.39
N GLY A 11 -14.93 -7.17 2.00
CA GLY A 11 -13.79 -7.60 2.82
C GLY A 11 -12.67 -6.57 2.87
N LEU A 12 -12.60 -5.64 1.91
CA LEU A 12 -11.53 -4.66 1.82
C LEU A 12 -12.03 -3.30 2.34
N ILE A 13 -11.89 -3.06 3.65
CA ILE A 13 -12.33 -1.82 4.29
C ILE A 13 -11.21 -0.79 4.34
N GLY A 14 -11.39 0.35 3.68
CA GLY A 14 -10.37 1.39 3.51
C GLY A 14 -10.12 2.22 4.76
N ARG A 15 -11.03 2.16 5.72
CA ARG A 15 -10.87 2.78 7.04
C ARG A 15 -9.88 2.03 7.93
N GLU A 16 -9.53 0.80 7.55
CA GLU A 16 -8.58 -0.05 8.26
C GLU A 16 -7.25 -0.15 7.49
N PRO A 17 -6.09 -0.14 8.17
CA PRO A 17 -4.80 -0.17 7.49
C PRO A 17 -4.65 -1.42 6.60
N LEU A 18 -5.05 -2.58 7.12
CA LEU A 18 -4.96 -3.83 6.38
C LEU A 18 -5.88 -3.84 5.15
N GLY A 19 -7.12 -3.39 5.29
CA GLY A 19 -8.08 -3.35 4.18
C GLY A 19 -7.62 -2.37 3.10
N PHE A 20 -7.16 -1.19 3.49
CA PHE A 20 -6.56 -0.23 2.57
C PHE A 20 -5.37 -0.82 1.81
N LEU A 21 -4.36 -1.35 2.53
CA LEU A 21 -3.17 -1.94 1.91
C LEU A 21 -3.55 -3.14 1.03
N ALA A 22 -4.49 -3.99 1.44
CA ALA A 22 -4.95 -5.11 0.63
C ALA A 22 -5.59 -4.64 -0.68
N THR A 23 -6.36 -3.55 -0.68
CA THR A 23 -6.91 -2.94 -1.91
C THR A 23 -5.81 -2.44 -2.84
N MET A 24 -4.80 -1.77 -2.30
CA MET A 24 -3.66 -1.29 -3.10
C MET A 24 -2.84 -2.45 -3.67
N GLY A 25 -2.71 -3.53 -2.92
CA GLY A 25 -2.04 -4.74 -3.36
C GLY A 25 -2.83 -5.50 -4.42
N LEU A 26 -4.16 -5.58 -4.27
CA LEU A 26 -5.07 -6.14 -5.25
C LEU A 26 -4.90 -5.44 -6.60
N GLU A 27 -5.04 -4.12 -6.61
CA GLU A 27 -4.94 -3.35 -7.85
C GLU A 27 -3.56 -3.45 -8.50
N ALA A 28 -2.49 -3.56 -7.72
CA ALA A 28 -1.15 -3.87 -8.22
C ALA A 28 -1.01 -5.25 -8.89
N GLN A 29 -1.92 -6.20 -8.65
CA GLN A 29 -1.89 -7.53 -9.27
C GLN A 29 -2.81 -7.67 -10.48
N LEU A 30 -3.78 -6.77 -10.65
CA LEU A 30 -4.71 -6.85 -11.78
C LEU A 30 -4.02 -6.29 -13.03
N LEU A 31 -3.86 -7.15 -14.04
CA LEU A 31 -3.14 -6.81 -15.28
C LEU A 31 -3.93 -5.88 -16.22
N HIS A 32 -5.23 -5.74 -15.97
CA HIS A 32 -6.15 -4.94 -16.78
C HIS A 32 -6.37 -3.59 -16.15
N GLN A 33 -6.78 -2.63 -16.98
CA GLN A 33 -7.14 -1.33 -16.49
C GLN A 33 -8.35 -1.45 -15.55
N VAL A 34 -8.08 -1.19 -14.27
CA VAL A 34 -9.08 -1.12 -13.23
C VAL A 34 -9.06 0.26 -12.60
N TYR A 35 -10.21 0.66 -12.10
CA TYR A 35 -10.35 1.86 -11.29
C TYR A 35 -10.86 1.47 -9.92
N LEU A 36 -10.38 2.16 -8.90
CA LEU A 36 -10.78 1.96 -7.53
C LEU A 36 -11.50 3.19 -7.01
N SER A 37 -12.56 2.97 -6.26
CA SER A 37 -13.18 3.96 -5.38
C SER A 37 -13.54 3.31 -4.05
N TRP A 38 -14.06 4.11 -3.12
CA TRP A 38 -14.55 3.66 -1.83
C TRP A 38 -16.02 4.04 -1.69
N ASP A 39 -16.81 3.13 -1.12
CA ASP A 39 -18.18 3.41 -0.77
C ASP A 39 -18.24 4.46 0.36
N PRO A 40 -19.03 5.54 0.24
CA PRO A 40 -19.07 6.59 1.25
C PRO A 40 -19.76 6.17 2.55
N ALA A 41 -20.67 5.19 2.53
CA ALA A 41 -21.43 4.78 3.71
C ALA A 41 -20.55 3.98 4.67
N ASP A 42 -19.92 2.90 4.20
CA ASP A 42 -19.16 1.98 5.05
C ASP A 42 -17.64 1.97 4.79
N GLY A 43 -17.18 2.58 3.68
CA GLY A 43 -15.77 2.65 3.33
C GLY A 43 -15.19 1.35 2.78
N HIS A 44 -15.99 0.45 2.22
CA HIS A 44 -15.46 -0.72 1.49
C HIS A 44 -14.99 -0.34 0.08
N ALA A 45 -14.06 -1.13 -0.48
CA ALA A 45 -13.49 -0.88 -1.79
C ALA A 45 -14.46 -1.29 -2.90
N ILE A 46 -14.49 -0.49 -3.95
CA ILE A 46 -15.24 -0.76 -5.16
C ILE A 46 -14.26 -0.85 -6.33
N LEU A 47 -14.32 -1.96 -7.06
CA LEU A 47 -13.56 -2.16 -8.30
C LEU A 47 -14.44 -1.87 -9.51
N HIS A 48 -13.96 -1.00 -10.38
CA HIS A 48 -14.57 -0.71 -11.67
C HIS A 48 -13.70 -1.29 -12.79
N SER A 49 -14.29 -2.13 -13.64
CA SER A 49 -13.55 -2.82 -14.70
C SER A 49 -14.45 -3.19 -15.86
N GLU A 50 -13.90 -3.17 -17.08
CA GLU A 50 -14.59 -3.76 -18.23
C GLU A 50 -14.52 -5.30 -18.23
N ARG A 51 -13.49 -5.88 -17.59
CA ARG A 51 -13.20 -7.31 -17.62
C ARG A 51 -13.84 -8.09 -16.48
N TYR A 52 -13.72 -7.58 -15.25
CA TYR A 52 -14.19 -8.29 -14.06
C TYR A 52 -15.62 -7.88 -13.75
N ALA A 53 -16.57 -8.82 -13.84
CA ALA A 53 -17.98 -8.57 -13.55
C ALA A 53 -18.38 -9.06 -12.15
N THR A 54 -17.60 -9.96 -11.57
CA THR A 54 -17.89 -10.62 -10.30
C THR A 54 -16.65 -10.78 -9.44
N ILE A 55 -16.84 -11.06 -8.15
CA ILE A 55 -15.76 -11.45 -7.24
C ILE A 55 -15.03 -12.71 -7.75
N ALA A 56 -15.77 -13.65 -8.36
CA ALA A 56 -15.19 -14.88 -8.90
C ALA A 56 -14.18 -14.59 -10.02
N ASP A 57 -14.46 -13.61 -10.88
CA ASP A 57 -13.52 -13.20 -11.94
C ASP A 57 -12.23 -12.63 -11.35
N VAL A 58 -12.34 -11.81 -10.29
CA VAL A 58 -11.19 -11.24 -9.59
C VAL A 58 -10.38 -12.33 -8.88
N VAL A 59 -11.05 -13.29 -8.22
CA VAL A 59 -10.39 -14.43 -7.58
C VAL A 59 -9.66 -15.30 -8.60
N ALA A 60 -10.27 -15.55 -9.77
CA ALA A 60 -9.64 -16.32 -10.84
C ALA A 60 -8.34 -15.65 -11.32
N GLU A 61 -8.35 -14.34 -11.58
CA GLU A 61 -7.14 -13.59 -11.97
C GLU A 61 -6.05 -13.65 -10.89
N LEU A 62 -6.41 -13.48 -9.62
CA LEU A 62 -5.45 -13.57 -8.51
C LEU A 62 -4.85 -14.97 -8.37
N LYS A 63 -5.62 -16.03 -8.64
CA LYS A 63 -5.13 -17.41 -8.66
C LYS A 63 -4.15 -17.62 -9.81
N ASP A 64 -4.45 -17.09 -10.99
CA ASP A 64 -3.54 -17.16 -12.13
C ASP A 64 -2.23 -16.41 -11.84
N ALA A 65 -2.31 -15.22 -11.23
CA ALA A 65 -1.14 -14.49 -10.75
C ALA A 65 -0.34 -15.31 -9.73
N LEU A 66 -1.01 -15.91 -8.73
CA LEU A 66 -0.36 -16.75 -7.72
C LEU A 66 0.30 -17.99 -8.32
N ALA A 67 -0.30 -18.59 -9.34
CA ALA A 67 0.24 -19.75 -10.06
C ALA A 67 1.57 -19.42 -10.78
N THR A 68 1.80 -18.15 -11.11
CA THR A 68 3.09 -17.71 -11.70
C THR A 68 4.25 -17.72 -10.69
N VAL A 69 3.97 -17.76 -9.38
CA VAL A 69 4.98 -17.72 -8.33
C VAL A 69 5.70 -19.08 -8.24
N LYS A 70 6.92 -19.16 -8.77
CA LYS A 70 7.76 -20.36 -8.79
C LYS A 70 8.47 -20.60 -7.46
N SER A 71 9.14 -21.75 -7.35
CA SER A 71 9.97 -22.08 -6.18
C SER A 71 11.00 -20.98 -5.92
N GLY A 72 11.12 -20.56 -4.66
CA GLY A 72 12.01 -19.49 -4.23
C GLY A 72 11.49 -18.06 -4.51
N GLN A 73 10.33 -17.89 -5.13
CA GLN A 73 9.66 -16.59 -5.33
C GLN A 73 8.53 -16.38 -4.33
N ALA A 74 8.15 -15.12 -4.10
CA ALA A 74 7.02 -14.76 -3.23
C ALA A 74 6.01 -13.80 -3.86
N ILE A 75 6.40 -13.09 -4.92
CA ILE A 75 5.61 -12.05 -5.55
C ILE A 75 5.35 -12.47 -7.01
N PRO A 76 4.08 -12.47 -7.49
CA PRO A 76 3.74 -12.80 -8.87
C PRO A 76 4.56 -12.00 -9.89
N GLY A 77 5.08 -12.68 -10.91
CA GLY A 77 5.88 -12.05 -11.97
C GLY A 77 7.28 -11.55 -11.57
N ILE A 78 7.68 -11.62 -10.29
CA ILE A 78 8.95 -11.05 -9.82
C ILE A 78 10.03 -12.12 -9.67
N LYS A 79 11.19 -11.87 -10.26
CA LYS A 79 12.40 -12.71 -10.12
C LYS A 79 13.42 -12.05 -9.21
N GLY A 80 14.10 -12.84 -8.38
CA GLY A 80 15.23 -12.39 -7.56
C GLY A 80 14.86 -11.55 -6.33
N PHE A 81 13.57 -11.33 -6.09
CA PHE A 81 13.05 -10.63 -4.90
C PHE A 81 11.78 -11.31 -4.36
N PRO A 82 11.57 -11.38 -3.03
CA PRO A 82 12.53 -11.05 -1.97
C PRO A 82 13.80 -11.91 -2.05
N ILE A 83 14.91 -11.43 -1.49
CA ILE A 83 16.18 -12.15 -1.55
C ILE A 83 16.06 -13.37 -0.62
N PRO A 84 16.19 -14.61 -1.13
CA PRO A 84 16.06 -15.79 -0.31
C PRO A 84 17.19 -15.87 0.72
N ARG A 85 16.87 -16.29 1.94
CA ARG A 85 17.86 -16.51 3.00
C ARG A 85 18.40 -17.93 2.92
N ASN A 86 19.72 -18.07 2.84
CA ASN A 86 20.38 -19.34 3.05
C ASN A 86 20.30 -19.76 4.53
N ARG A 87 20.06 -21.04 4.80
CA ARG A 87 19.91 -21.57 6.16
C ARG A 87 21.14 -21.20 7.01
N GLY A 88 20.91 -20.66 8.21
CA GLY A 88 21.97 -20.24 9.13
C GLY A 88 22.57 -18.86 8.85
N MET A 89 22.24 -18.21 7.73
CA MET A 89 22.75 -16.89 7.39
C MET A 89 21.87 -15.76 7.96
N ALA A 90 22.48 -14.58 8.07
CA ALA A 90 21.80 -13.32 8.40
C ALA A 90 20.73 -12.97 7.35
N ASP A 91 19.83 -12.06 7.71
CA ASP A 91 18.82 -11.55 6.80
C ASP A 91 19.49 -10.82 5.61
N PRO A 92 19.26 -11.26 4.36
CA PRO A 92 19.92 -10.66 3.18
C PRO A 92 19.46 -9.24 2.87
N LEU A 93 18.41 -8.72 3.53
CA LEU A 93 17.96 -7.34 3.41
C LEU A 93 18.41 -6.47 4.59
N ARG A 94 19.06 -7.05 5.61
CA ARG A 94 19.82 -6.31 6.64
C ARG A 94 21.22 -6.02 6.11
N ILE A 95 21.30 -5.06 5.19
CA ILE A 95 22.52 -4.69 4.48
C ILE A 95 23.13 -3.40 5.03
N ARG A 96 24.45 -3.26 4.92
CA ARG A 96 25.14 -2.01 5.25
C ARG A 96 25.11 -1.02 4.07
N SER A 97 25.36 0.25 4.37
CA SER A 97 25.28 1.33 3.36
C SER A 97 26.29 1.20 2.22
N ASP A 98 27.47 0.64 2.49
CA ASP A 98 28.51 0.35 1.51
C ASP A 98 28.13 -0.81 0.57
N GLU A 99 27.39 -1.80 1.08
CA GLU A 99 26.91 -2.94 0.31
C GLU A 99 25.66 -2.62 -0.54
N TYR A 100 24.91 -1.58 -0.16
CA TYR A 100 23.62 -1.22 -0.78
C TYR A 100 23.70 -1.14 -2.31
N ARG A 101 24.68 -0.41 -2.85
CA ARG A 101 24.82 -0.21 -4.30
C ARG A 101 25.08 -1.52 -5.05
N LYS A 102 25.85 -2.42 -4.46
CA LYS A 102 26.16 -3.74 -5.05
C LYS A 102 24.91 -4.61 -5.09
N VAL A 103 24.13 -4.64 -4.02
CA VAL A 103 22.87 -5.39 -3.95
C VAL A 103 21.85 -4.78 -4.92
N ARG A 104 21.70 -3.46 -4.93
CA ARG A 104 20.82 -2.73 -5.85
C ARG A 104 21.13 -3.04 -7.31
N ALA A 105 22.40 -2.97 -7.73
CA ALA A 105 22.82 -3.29 -9.09
C ALA A 105 22.49 -4.73 -9.49
N ARG A 106 22.54 -5.69 -8.54
CA ARG A 106 22.08 -7.06 -8.81
C ARG A 106 20.57 -7.12 -9.04
N GLN A 107 19.80 -6.35 -8.27
CA GLN A 107 18.34 -6.27 -8.41
C GLN A 107 17.93 -5.56 -9.70
N GLU A 108 18.72 -4.61 -10.20
CA GLU A 108 18.51 -3.98 -11.52
C GLU A 108 18.61 -5.01 -12.64
N ARG A 109 19.62 -5.89 -12.60
CA ARG A 109 19.78 -6.96 -13.60
C ARG A 109 18.63 -7.97 -13.60
N SER A 110 18.01 -8.23 -12.46
CA SER A 110 16.81 -9.08 -12.37
C SER A 110 15.50 -8.34 -12.64
N GLY A 111 15.55 -7.02 -12.85
CA GLY A 111 14.38 -6.17 -13.02
C GLY A 111 13.59 -5.93 -11.74
N SER A 112 14.07 -6.34 -10.56
CA SER A 112 13.37 -6.25 -9.27
C SER A 112 13.83 -5.08 -8.40
N TYR A 113 14.67 -4.20 -8.93
CA TYR A 113 15.21 -3.04 -8.19
C TYR A 113 14.13 -2.14 -7.59
N TYR A 114 12.97 -2.06 -8.23
CA TYR A 114 11.87 -1.24 -7.76
C TYR A 114 11.24 -1.78 -6.47
N TRP A 115 11.16 -3.10 -6.30
CA TRP A 115 10.79 -3.73 -5.03
C TRP A 115 11.86 -3.50 -3.97
N PHE A 116 13.13 -3.66 -4.34
CA PHE A 116 14.25 -3.43 -3.43
C PHE A 116 14.28 -1.99 -2.90
N ASP A 117 14.18 -0.99 -3.77
CA ASP A 117 14.15 0.44 -3.43
C ASP A 117 12.87 0.84 -2.66
N SER A 118 11.82 0.00 -2.68
CA SER A 118 10.62 0.18 -1.85
C SER A 118 10.82 -0.31 -0.41
N VAL A 119 11.79 -1.19 -0.19
CA VAL A 119 11.99 -1.94 1.05
C VAL A 119 13.16 -1.39 1.84
N VAL A 120 14.27 -1.07 1.18
CA VAL A 120 15.52 -0.67 1.81
C VAL A 120 15.96 0.69 1.26
N THR A 121 16.56 1.53 2.11
CA THR A 121 17.22 2.77 1.67
C THR A 121 18.55 2.98 2.39
N ASP A 122 19.56 3.42 1.64
CA ASP A 122 20.87 3.83 2.17
C ASP A 122 20.92 5.30 2.61
N ARG A 123 19.81 6.04 2.47
CA ARG A 123 19.73 7.45 2.89
C ARG A 123 19.74 7.61 4.42
N ALA A 124 19.49 6.55 5.16
CA ALA A 124 19.61 6.51 6.60
C ALA A 124 20.08 5.12 7.03
N VAL A 125 20.69 5.06 8.22
CA VAL A 125 21.07 3.80 8.85
C VAL A 125 20.47 3.72 10.25
N ASP A 126 20.19 2.50 10.71
CA ASP A 126 19.76 2.25 12.08
C ASP A 126 20.94 2.32 13.08
N ALA A 127 20.65 2.14 14.37
CA ALA A 127 21.64 2.18 15.44
C ALA A 127 22.77 1.15 15.29
N ASN A 128 22.57 0.10 14.49
CA ASN A 128 23.55 -0.94 14.23
C ASN A 128 24.28 -0.74 12.88
N GLY A 129 24.04 0.38 12.18
CA GLY A 129 24.67 0.71 10.91
C GLY A 129 24.07 0.01 9.69
N PHE A 130 22.90 -0.63 9.81
CA PHE A 130 22.18 -1.19 8.66
C PHE A 130 21.33 -0.14 7.97
N CYS A 131 21.20 -0.23 6.65
CA CYS A 131 20.23 0.55 5.88
C CYS A 131 18.82 0.41 6.48
N VAL A 132 18.08 1.51 6.46
CA VAL A 132 16.72 1.55 7.03
C VAL A 132 15.75 0.74 6.17
N LEU A 133 14.93 -0.07 6.83
CA LEU A 133 13.84 -0.83 6.22
C LEU A 133 12.52 -0.06 6.27
N ASN A 134 11.69 -0.24 5.24
CA ASN A 134 10.36 0.32 5.19
C ASN A 134 9.58 -0.07 6.46
N PRO A 135 9.00 0.88 7.22
CA PRO A 135 8.31 0.59 8.47
C PRO A 135 7.11 -0.38 8.33
N LEU A 136 6.55 -0.53 7.12
CA LEU A 136 5.53 -1.55 6.83
C LEU A 136 6.11 -2.98 6.85
N VAL A 137 7.41 -3.14 6.56
CA VAL A 137 8.11 -4.42 6.63
C VAL A 137 8.47 -4.67 8.09
N GLY A 138 7.55 -5.36 8.76
CA GLY A 138 7.73 -5.77 10.14
C GLY A 138 8.64 -6.97 10.27
N ILE A 139 9.76 -6.82 10.97
CA ILE A 139 10.61 -7.96 11.36
C ILE A 139 10.54 -8.11 12.88
N ARG A 140 10.16 -9.29 13.37
CA ARG A 140 10.20 -9.64 14.80
C ARG A 140 10.99 -10.92 15.04
N GLY A 141 11.75 -10.94 16.14
CA GLY A 141 12.48 -12.12 16.58
C GLY A 141 13.40 -12.69 15.50
N ARG A 142 13.11 -13.92 15.05
CA ARG A 142 13.90 -14.67 14.04
C ARG A 142 13.38 -14.52 12.61
N GLN A 143 12.34 -13.71 12.38
CA GLN A 143 11.84 -13.43 11.03
C GLN A 143 12.88 -12.68 10.22
N THR A 144 12.78 -12.75 8.90
CA THR A 144 13.52 -11.88 7.98
C THR A 144 12.57 -10.99 7.21
N ALA A 145 13.09 -9.91 6.62
CA ALA A 145 12.33 -9.08 5.70
C ALA A 145 11.66 -9.93 4.61
N GLY A 146 12.36 -10.94 4.08
CA GLY A 146 11.80 -11.82 3.06
C GLY A 146 10.58 -12.62 3.53
N SER A 147 10.55 -13.05 4.79
CA SER A 147 9.41 -13.79 5.36
C SER A 147 8.10 -13.00 5.29
N PHE A 148 8.16 -11.66 5.29
CA PHE A 148 7.01 -10.78 5.12
C PHE A 148 6.15 -11.17 3.90
N TRP A 149 6.77 -11.53 2.76
CA TRP A 149 6.03 -11.99 1.59
C TRP A 149 5.86 -13.52 1.55
N TYR A 150 6.88 -14.28 1.92
CA TYR A 150 6.85 -15.74 1.77
C TYR A 150 5.76 -16.40 2.62
N TYR A 151 5.59 -16.00 3.89
CA TYR A 151 4.65 -16.70 4.77
C TYR A 151 3.19 -16.47 4.37
N PRO A 152 2.70 -15.22 4.16
CA PRO A 152 1.34 -15.02 3.69
C PRO A 152 1.08 -15.68 2.32
N MET A 153 2.04 -15.61 1.40
CA MET A 153 1.92 -16.28 0.09
C MET A 153 1.78 -17.80 0.22
N MET A 154 2.61 -18.43 1.06
CA MET A 154 2.53 -19.88 1.29
C MET A 154 1.23 -20.30 1.97
N GLU A 155 0.68 -19.48 2.88
CA GLU A 155 -0.62 -19.73 3.49
C GLU A 155 -1.74 -19.67 2.45
N VAL A 156 -1.75 -18.64 1.60
CA VAL A 156 -2.74 -18.51 0.51
C VAL A 156 -2.63 -19.68 -0.47
N LYS A 157 -1.42 -20.14 -0.82
CA LYS A 157 -1.23 -21.31 -1.71
C LYS A 157 -1.87 -22.60 -1.20
N ARG A 158 -2.14 -22.74 0.10
CA ARG A 158 -2.78 -23.96 0.64
C ARG A 158 -4.24 -24.06 0.25
N ASP A 159 -4.92 -22.93 0.11
CA ASP A 159 -6.34 -22.88 -0.23
C ASP A 159 -6.66 -21.53 -0.92
N PRO A 160 -6.20 -21.35 -2.16
CA PRO A 160 -6.19 -20.04 -2.80
C PRO A 160 -7.60 -19.56 -3.14
N GLU A 161 -8.50 -20.44 -3.55
CA GLU A 161 -9.90 -20.09 -3.82
C GLU A 161 -10.52 -19.46 -2.57
N ARG A 162 -10.53 -20.20 -1.46
CA ARG A 162 -11.21 -19.77 -0.24
C ARG A 162 -10.58 -18.53 0.36
N LEU A 163 -9.25 -18.51 0.51
CA LEU A 163 -8.55 -17.41 1.20
C LEU A 163 -8.60 -16.11 0.41
N LEU A 164 -8.63 -16.16 -0.92
CA LEU A 164 -8.80 -14.97 -1.76
C LEU A 164 -10.26 -14.51 -1.76
N THR A 165 -11.24 -15.42 -1.85
CA THR A 165 -12.66 -15.04 -1.71
C THR A 165 -12.93 -14.38 -0.36
N GLU A 166 -12.41 -14.92 0.74
CA GLU A 166 -12.55 -14.33 2.08
C GLU A 166 -11.88 -12.95 2.18
N ALA A 167 -10.72 -12.76 1.54
CA ALA A 167 -10.07 -11.46 1.51
C ALA A 167 -10.96 -10.38 0.89
N LEU A 168 -11.70 -10.73 -0.17
CA LEU A 168 -12.54 -9.79 -0.93
C LEU A 168 -13.95 -9.63 -0.37
N THR A 169 -14.51 -10.65 0.27
CA THR A 169 -15.93 -10.68 0.68
C THR A 169 -16.16 -10.52 2.17
N GLY A 170 -15.22 -10.96 3.00
CA GLY A 170 -15.43 -11.02 4.44
C GLY A 170 -14.37 -11.85 5.13
N TRP A 171 -13.67 -11.22 6.06
CA TRP A 171 -12.50 -11.79 6.70
C TRP A 171 -12.86 -12.90 7.69
N ARG A 172 -12.24 -14.07 7.50
CA ARG A 172 -12.18 -15.12 8.50
C ARG A 172 -10.78 -15.26 9.05
N ARG A 173 -10.65 -15.17 10.37
CA ARG A 173 -9.36 -15.32 11.05
C ARG A 173 -8.94 -16.79 11.13
N VAL A 174 -7.67 -17.06 10.81
CA VAL A 174 -7.10 -18.41 10.78
C VAL A 174 -6.11 -18.57 11.93
N ALA A 175 -6.34 -19.56 12.79
CA ALA A 175 -5.43 -19.85 13.90
C ALA A 175 -4.04 -20.26 13.39
N GLY A 176 -2.99 -19.66 13.96
CA GLY A 176 -1.61 -19.89 13.59
C GLY A 176 -1.11 -19.03 12.42
N ALA A 177 -2.00 -18.30 11.72
CA ALA A 177 -1.62 -17.37 10.67
C ALA A 177 -1.11 -16.04 11.26
N GLU A 178 -0.01 -15.51 10.72
CA GLU A 178 0.63 -14.29 11.22
C GLU A 178 0.10 -13.02 10.52
N GLY A 179 -0.34 -12.03 11.31
CA GLY A 179 -0.87 -10.75 10.79
C GLY A 179 0.21 -9.69 10.56
N TRP A 180 1.47 -10.04 10.83
CA TRP A 180 2.62 -9.17 10.72
C TRP A 180 2.42 -7.84 11.48
N LEU A 181 3.04 -6.75 11.01
CA LEU A 181 2.75 -5.41 11.51
C LEU A 181 1.56 -4.75 10.77
N LEU A 182 0.77 -5.52 10.01
CA LEU A 182 -0.32 -4.98 9.18
C LEU A 182 -1.70 -5.10 9.85
N ASP A 183 -1.93 -6.15 10.63
CA ASP A 183 -3.23 -6.46 11.25
C ASP A 183 -3.22 -6.28 12.77
N HIS A 184 -3.62 -5.09 13.26
CA HIS A 184 -3.68 -4.82 14.71
C HIS A 184 -4.66 -5.71 15.47
N ARG A 185 -5.61 -6.33 14.76
CA ARG A 185 -6.60 -7.25 15.31
C ARG A 185 -6.15 -8.71 15.24
N ALA A 186 -4.99 -9.01 14.65
CA ALA A 186 -4.31 -10.30 14.80
C ALA A 186 -3.67 -10.36 16.20
N THR A 187 -4.50 -10.19 17.24
CA THR A 187 -4.03 -9.99 18.60
C THR A 187 -3.49 -11.29 19.19
N TYR A 188 -2.36 -11.15 19.87
CA TYR A 188 -1.83 -12.08 20.88
C TYR A 188 -2.84 -12.22 22.03
N SER A 189 -3.16 -13.44 22.43
CA SER A 189 -3.39 -13.68 23.86
C SER A 189 -2.11 -14.29 24.42
N PHE A 190 -1.49 -13.60 25.38
CA PHE A 190 -0.40 -14.16 26.18
C PHE A 190 -0.93 -15.06 27.30
N GLU A 191 -2.25 -15.23 27.46
CA GLU A 191 -2.83 -16.11 28.46
C GLU A 191 -2.84 -17.56 27.94
N PRO A 192 -1.93 -18.42 28.43
CA PRO A 192 -1.85 -19.82 27.98
C PRO A 192 -3.10 -20.60 28.38
N ALA A 193 -3.80 -20.13 29.42
CA ALA A 193 -4.92 -20.79 30.07
C ALA A 193 -6.23 -20.77 29.25
N LEU A 194 -6.38 -19.85 28.28
CA LEU A 194 -7.64 -19.73 27.53
C LEU A 194 -7.59 -20.35 26.12
N ARG A 195 -6.42 -20.51 25.49
CA ARG A 195 -6.34 -20.91 24.06
C ARG A 195 -5.16 -21.80 23.63
N GLY A 196 -4.48 -22.48 24.56
CA GLY A 196 -3.31 -23.31 24.21
C GLY A 196 -2.08 -22.46 23.84
N PRO A 197 -0.98 -23.06 23.33
CA PRO A 197 0.25 -22.31 23.06
C PRO A 197 -0.04 -21.16 22.09
N GLY A 198 0.18 -19.93 22.56
CA GLY A 198 -0.25 -18.69 21.93
C GLY A 198 -0.01 -18.65 20.42
N GLY A 199 -1.09 -18.45 19.66
CA GLY A 199 -1.08 -18.34 18.21
C GLY A 199 -1.64 -17.00 17.74
N SER A 200 -1.12 -16.49 16.62
CA SER A 200 -1.72 -15.36 15.92
C SER A 200 -2.98 -15.81 15.17
N MET A 201 -3.93 -14.91 14.96
CA MET A 201 -5.17 -15.17 14.23
C MET A 201 -5.37 -14.14 13.14
N ALA A 202 -4.57 -14.23 12.09
CA ALA A 202 -4.60 -13.30 10.97
C ALA A 202 -5.61 -13.69 9.89
N VAL A 203 -5.67 -12.87 8.84
CA VAL A 203 -6.49 -13.07 7.64
C VAL A 203 -5.54 -13.26 6.45
N PRO A 204 -5.14 -14.50 6.11
CA PRO A 204 -4.01 -14.74 5.21
C PRO A 204 -4.14 -14.08 3.83
N GLY A 205 -5.31 -14.16 3.20
CA GLY A 205 -5.54 -13.58 1.88
C GLY A 205 -5.37 -12.07 1.85
N ALA A 206 -6.01 -11.35 2.78
CA ALA A 206 -5.88 -9.90 2.88
C ALA A 206 -4.46 -9.49 3.30
N THR A 207 -3.82 -10.26 4.18
CA THR A 207 -2.41 -10.04 4.58
C THR A 207 -1.48 -10.18 3.39
N TRP A 208 -1.62 -11.23 2.59
CA TRP A 208 -0.82 -11.43 1.38
C TRP A 208 -1.01 -10.28 0.40
N LEU A 209 -2.25 -9.90 0.07
CA LEU A 209 -2.53 -8.75 -0.78
C LEU A 209 -1.86 -7.48 -0.24
N ALA A 210 -1.98 -7.20 1.07
CA ALA A 210 -1.36 -6.02 1.68
C ALA A 210 0.17 -6.01 1.54
N THR A 211 0.84 -7.16 1.51
CA THR A 211 2.30 -7.21 1.25
C THR A 211 2.68 -6.78 -0.17
N LEU A 212 1.76 -6.91 -1.12
CA LEU A 212 1.93 -6.54 -2.52
C LEU A 212 1.76 -5.02 -2.74
N ALA A 213 1.19 -4.30 -1.76
CA ALA A 213 1.05 -2.85 -1.82
C ALA A 213 2.36 -2.10 -1.60
N LEU A 214 3.38 -2.74 -1.03
CA LEU A 214 4.58 -2.06 -0.54
C LEU A 214 5.28 -1.24 -1.63
N GLN A 215 5.21 -1.68 -2.88
CA GLN A 215 5.81 -0.96 -4.00
C GLN A 215 5.26 0.45 -4.22
N ARG A 216 4.09 0.79 -3.68
CA ARG A 216 3.49 2.13 -3.72
C ARG A 216 4.15 3.07 -2.70
N PHE A 217 4.70 2.52 -1.62
CA PHE A 217 5.20 3.25 -0.46
C PHE A 217 6.72 3.35 -0.45
N ARG A 218 7.32 3.82 -1.55
CA ARG A 218 8.79 3.88 -1.71
C ARG A 218 9.42 5.09 -1.01
N TYR A 219 10.73 5.04 -0.82
CA TYR A 219 11.52 6.18 -0.31
C TYR A 219 11.75 7.26 -1.37
N ARG A 220 10.93 8.32 -1.39
CA ARG A 220 11.16 9.51 -2.24
C ARG A 220 11.89 10.63 -1.49
N ARG A 221 12.45 11.58 -2.24
CA ARG A 221 13.43 12.58 -1.74
C ARG A 221 12.83 13.68 -0.85
N ARG A 222 11.51 13.81 -0.74
CA ARG A 222 10.86 15.00 -0.17
C ARG A 222 9.64 14.60 0.68
N ASN A 223 9.89 14.09 1.87
CA ASN A 223 8.84 13.74 2.83
C ASN A 223 8.80 14.76 3.97
N GLY A 224 8.35 15.98 3.65
CA GLY A 224 7.76 16.94 4.58
C GLY A 224 8.58 17.35 5.82
N VAL A 225 9.92 17.26 5.79
CA VAL A 225 10.75 17.71 6.91
C VAL A 225 11.45 19.01 6.52
N GLU A 226 11.06 20.11 7.18
CA GLU A 226 11.62 21.45 6.93
C GLU A 226 13.09 21.55 7.38
N THR A 227 13.56 20.77 8.36
CA THR A 227 15.00 20.61 8.71
C THR A 227 15.33 19.25 9.39
N GLY A 228 16.46 18.62 9.03
CA GLY A 228 16.96 17.36 9.62
C GLY A 228 16.41 16.06 9.00
N ARG A 229 17.06 14.89 9.19
CA ARG A 229 16.65 13.62 8.55
C ARG A 229 15.67 12.82 9.43
N PRO A 230 14.46 12.56 8.93
CA PRO A 230 13.96 11.20 8.85
C PRO A 230 13.66 10.83 7.40
N VAL A 231 14.30 9.76 6.94
CA VAL A 231 13.98 9.14 5.65
C VAL A 231 12.79 8.21 5.90
N LEU A 232 11.59 8.76 5.85
CA LEU A 232 10.36 7.99 5.86
C LEU A 232 9.98 7.60 4.41
N PRO A 233 9.31 6.47 4.17
CA PRO A 233 8.74 6.18 2.86
C PRO A 233 7.48 7.02 2.60
N ASN A 234 7.04 7.09 1.34
CA ASN A 234 5.69 7.57 1.00
C ASN A 234 4.67 6.85 1.89
N GLY A 235 3.62 7.54 2.34
CA GLY A 235 2.69 6.96 3.31
C GLY A 235 2.98 7.37 4.76
N TRP A 236 4.20 7.76 5.10
CA TRP A 236 4.61 7.97 6.50
C TRP A 236 4.93 9.42 6.84
N PHE A 237 4.46 9.85 8.00
CA PHE A 237 4.68 11.18 8.57
C PHE A 237 5.22 11.08 9.98
N ARG A 238 6.10 12.02 10.33
CA ARG A 238 6.45 12.27 11.72
C ARG A 238 5.44 13.26 12.30
N VAL A 239 4.66 12.84 13.27
CA VAL A 239 3.67 13.69 13.95
C VAL A 239 4.00 13.68 15.44
N ALA A 240 4.46 14.83 15.96
CA ALA A 240 5.16 14.89 17.24
C ALA A 240 6.28 13.82 17.28
N ASP A 241 6.28 12.94 18.29
CA ASP A 241 7.30 11.89 18.46
C ASP A 241 6.90 10.52 17.89
N ARG A 242 5.93 10.47 16.97
CA ARG A 242 5.39 9.20 16.42
C ARG A 242 5.46 9.16 14.90
N ASP A 243 5.79 7.98 14.38
CA ASP A 243 5.65 7.68 12.95
C ASP A 243 4.22 7.21 12.66
N VAL A 244 3.55 7.90 11.75
CA VAL A 244 2.15 7.70 11.40
C VAL A 244 2.05 7.39 9.92
N PHE A 245 1.53 6.22 9.58
CA PHE A 245 1.12 5.90 8.22
C PHE A 245 -0.25 6.52 7.99
N ALA A 246 -0.41 7.38 6.98
CA ALA A 246 -1.68 8.00 6.64
C ALA A 246 -2.03 7.85 5.16
N TRP A 247 -3.32 7.68 4.89
CA TRP A 247 -3.84 7.41 3.55
C TRP A 247 -5.24 8.01 3.35
N PRO A 248 -5.58 8.45 2.13
CA PRO A 248 -6.91 8.95 1.82
C PRO A 248 -7.85 7.80 1.40
N ILE A 249 -9.15 8.01 1.56
CA ILE A 249 -10.18 7.29 0.80
C ILE A 249 -11.01 8.29 -0.01
N TRP A 250 -11.54 7.86 -1.15
CA TRP A 250 -12.11 8.74 -2.17
C TRP A 250 -13.28 8.05 -2.88
N THR A 251 -14.23 8.82 -3.43
CA THR A 251 -15.38 8.24 -4.16
C THR A 251 -15.20 8.25 -5.67
N THR A 252 -14.34 9.10 -6.21
CA THR A 252 -14.11 9.17 -7.66
C THR A 252 -13.32 7.95 -8.11
N PRO A 253 -13.81 7.10 -9.04
CA PRO A 253 -13.04 5.94 -9.46
C PRO A 253 -11.75 6.36 -10.18
N ILE A 254 -10.60 5.91 -9.68
CA ILE A 254 -9.29 6.27 -10.22
C ILE A 254 -8.41 5.05 -10.48
N SER A 255 -7.57 5.14 -11.52
CA SER A 255 -6.60 4.08 -11.85
C SER A 255 -5.36 4.15 -10.97
N GLY A 256 -4.52 3.12 -11.01
CA GLY A 256 -3.24 3.10 -10.29
C GLY A 256 -2.27 4.22 -10.63
N THR A 257 -2.17 4.61 -11.91
CA THR A 257 -1.26 5.68 -12.32
C THR A 257 -1.72 7.03 -11.76
N CYS A 258 -3.03 7.23 -11.78
CA CYS A 258 -3.74 8.31 -11.12
C CYS A 258 -3.37 8.34 -9.63
N LEU A 259 -3.55 7.19 -8.98
CA LEU A 259 -3.34 7.00 -7.56
C LEU A 259 -1.91 7.40 -7.16
N ASP A 260 -0.87 6.91 -7.84
CA ASP A 260 0.52 7.30 -7.56
C ASP A 260 0.76 8.80 -7.58
N ALA A 261 0.08 9.55 -8.46
CA ALA A 261 0.19 10.99 -8.51
C ALA A 261 -0.41 11.67 -7.25
N VAL A 262 -1.45 11.10 -6.64
CA VAL A 262 -1.97 11.54 -5.32
C VAL A 262 -0.89 11.43 -4.25
N TRP A 263 -0.16 10.30 -4.22
CA TRP A 263 0.97 10.12 -3.30
C TRP A 263 2.19 10.97 -3.67
N ASN A 264 2.25 11.53 -4.87
CA ASN A 264 3.36 12.40 -5.25
C ASN A 264 3.04 13.87 -4.94
N VAL A 265 1.81 14.30 -5.21
CA VAL A 265 1.42 15.70 -5.03
C VAL A 265 1.06 16.00 -3.58
N GLY A 266 0.32 15.11 -2.91
CA GLY A 266 0.03 15.24 -1.48
C GLY A 266 1.27 15.39 -0.60
N TRP A 267 2.36 14.73 -1.02
CA TRP A 267 3.54 14.45 -0.20
C TRP A 267 4.75 15.30 -0.58
N GLY A 268 4.93 15.60 -1.88
CA GLY A 268 6.05 16.37 -2.38
C GLY A 268 5.88 17.89 -2.33
N TYR A 269 4.69 18.40 -1.99
CA TYR A 269 4.35 19.84 -2.03
C TYR A 269 3.75 20.37 -0.72
N ASP A 270 3.94 19.67 0.40
CA ASP A 270 3.38 20.05 1.72
C ASP A 270 1.86 20.29 1.68
N ALA A 271 1.18 19.58 0.78
CA ALA A 271 -0.26 19.73 0.58
C ALA A 271 -1.04 19.13 1.77
N TRP A 272 -0.46 18.15 2.45
CA TRP A 272 -1.00 17.53 3.66
C TRP A 272 -0.16 17.95 4.87
N LYS A 273 -0.81 18.48 5.90
CA LYS A 273 -0.17 18.84 7.17
C LYS A 273 -0.82 18.05 8.30
N PHE A 274 0.02 17.49 9.16
CA PHE A 274 -0.43 16.66 10.27
C PHE A 274 -0.03 17.32 11.58
N THR A 275 -0.97 17.40 12.52
CA THR A 275 -0.74 17.98 13.85
C THR A 275 -1.38 17.09 14.90
N ALA A 276 -0.62 16.73 15.94
CA ALA A 276 -1.17 16.01 17.09
C ALA A 276 -2.07 16.94 17.91
N ASN A 277 -3.26 16.47 18.25
CA ASN A 277 -4.14 17.14 19.22
C ASN A 277 -3.83 16.64 20.65
N PRO A 278 -4.18 17.42 21.69
CA PRO A 278 -3.98 16.99 23.09
C PRO A 278 -4.72 15.70 23.48
N ASP A 279 -5.82 15.37 22.79
CA ASP A 279 -6.61 14.14 23.00
C ASP A 279 -5.99 12.90 22.35
N GLY A 280 -4.81 13.03 21.73
CA GLY A 280 -4.11 11.94 21.04
C GLY A 280 -4.61 11.68 19.61
N SER A 281 -5.66 12.37 19.15
CA SER A 281 -6.04 12.35 17.73
C SER A 281 -5.07 13.18 16.88
N ILE A 282 -5.10 12.97 15.57
CA ILE A 282 -4.29 13.73 14.62
C ILE A 282 -5.21 14.54 13.73
N ARG A 283 -4.97 15.84 13.66
CA ARG A 283 -5.57 16.71 12.65
C ARG A 283 -4.80 16.57 11.35
N ALA A 284 -5.50 16.29 10.26
CA ALA A 284 -4.95 16.32 8.92
C ALA A 284 -5.54 17.51 8.16
N GLU A 285 -4.73 18.51 7.88
CA GLU A 285 -5.12 19.65 7.06
C GLU A 285 -4.72 19.40 5.61
N MET A 286 -5.72 19.41 4.74
CA MET A 286 -5.55 19.27 3.30
C MET A 286 -5.69 20.66 2.68
N THR A 287 -4.57 21.28 2.37
CA THR A 287 -4.56 22.62 1.74
C THR A 287 -4.79 22.55 0.24
N ARG A 288 -4.62 21.36 -0.32
CA ARG A 288 -4.79 21.10 -1.73
C ARG A 288 -5.23 19.64 -1.91
N THR A 289 -6.36 19.39 -2.56
CA THR A 289 -6.82 18.04 -2.91
C THR A 289 -6.14 17.46 -4.16
N HIS A 290 -5.19 18.21 -4.76
CA HIS A 290 -4.57 17.98 -6.08
C HIS A 290 -4.88 16.62 -6.70
N GLY A 291 -5.86 16.60 -7.60
CA GLY A 291 -5.81 15.69 -8.72
C GLY A 291 -4.52 15.93 -9.49
N ILE A 292 -3.66 14.92 -9.54
CA ILE A 292 -3.34 14.26 -10.80
C ILE A 292 -3.57 15.18 -12.01
N SER A 293 -2.49 15.63 -12.66
CA SER A 293 -2.59 16.29 -13.96
C SER A 293 -3.49 15.47 -14.86
N ALA A 294 -4.54 16.08 -15.40
CA ALA A 294 -5.40 15.41 -16.34
C ALA A 294 -4.52 14.83 -17.46
N PRO A 295 -4.86 13.65 -18.00
CA PRO A 295 -4.05 12.97 -19.04
C PRO A 295 -3.70 13.86 -20.25
N ASN A 296 -4.43 14.95 -20.43
CA ASN A 296 -4.37 15.90 -21.54
C ASN A 296 -3.99 17.34 -21.13
N ASN A 297 -3.71 17.63 -19.86
CA ASN A 297 -3.27 18.97 -19.45
C ASN A 297 -2.51 18.95 -18.12
N ILE A 298 -1.27 19.46 -18.15
CA ILE A 298 -0.44 19.70 -16.95
C ILE A 298 -1.15 20.63 -15.94
N ASP A 299 -2.08 21.47 -16.41
CA ASP A 299 -2.78 22.49 -15.61
C ASP A 299 -4.19 22.09 -15.14
N HIS A 300 -4.68 20.88 -15.46
CA HIS A 300 -6.00 20.43 -14.98
C HIS A 300 -5.87 19.48 -13.81
N VAL A 301 -6.38 19.92 -12.67
CA VAL A 301 -6.32 19.21 -11.39
C VAL A 301 -7.74 18.77 -11.04
N VAL A 302 -7.98 17.46 -10.92
CA VAL A 302 -9.30 16.88 -10.62
C VAL A 302 -9.47 16.62 -9.12
N ASP A 303 -10.48 17.19 -8.45
CA ASP A 303 -10.79 16.76 -7.07
C ASP A 303 -11.21 15.28 -7.08
N LEU A 304 -10.45 14.44 -6.37
CA LEU A 304 -10.73 13.01 -6.21
C LEU A 304 -11.96 12.75 -5.34
N ASN A 305 -12.52 13.81 -4.77
CA ASN A 305 -13.55 13.74 -3.75
C ASN A 305 -13.07 12.88 -2.56
N ILE A 306 -11.90 13.23 -2.01
CA ILE A 306 -11.34 12.57 -0.83
C ILE A 306 -12.32 12.73 0.34
N LEU A 307 -12.93 11.64 0.78
CA LEU A 307 -13.89 11.67 1.87
C LEU A 307 -13.21 12.04 3.18
N ASP A 308 -12.10 11.36 3.48
CA ASP A 308 -11.37 11.50 4.74
C ASP A 308 -9.93 10.98 4.58
N LEU A 309 -9.06 11.38 5.51
CA LEU A 309 -7.73 10.81 5.73
C LEU A 309 -7.79 9.89 6.94
N TYR A 310 -7.32 8.67 6.76
CA TYR A 310 -7.15 7.70 7.82
C TYR A 310 -5.67 7.58 8.17
N GLY A 311 -5.41 7.07 9.37
CA GLY A 311 -4.07 7.01 9.90
C GLY A 311 -3.90 5.87 10.88
N ALA A 312 -2.68 5.37 10.95
CA ALA A 312 -2.27 4.41 11.94
C ALA A 312 -0.84 4.70 12.40
N ALA A 313 -0.64 4.69 13.71
CA ALA A 313 0.66 4.89 14.30
C ALA A 313 1.38 3.56 14.45
N ARG A 314 2.70 3.59 14.27
CA ARG A 314 3.57 2.52 14.71
C ARG A 314 3.93 2.75 16.17
N SER A 315 3.51 1.86 17.06
CA SER A 315 4.01 1.90 18.44
C SER A 315 5.42 1.31 18.51
N THR A 316 6.17 1.68 19.56
CA THR A 316 7.54 1.23 19.84
C THR A 316 7.69 -0.30 19.86
N GLN A 317 6.60 -1.04 20.10
CA GLN A 317 6.57 -2.50 20.10
C GLN A 317 5.71 -3.12 18.98
N GLY A 318 4.92 -2.35 18.24
CA GLY A 318 3.62 -2.85 17.82
C GLY A 318 3.24 -2.67 16.36
N VAL A 319 2.26 -3.49 16.03
CA VAL A 319 1.49 -3.54 14.79
C VAL A 319 0.94 -2.15 14.45
N LEU A 320 0.72 -1.90 13.16
CA LEU A 320 0.14 -0.66 12.67
C LEU A 320 -1.26 -0.45 13.27
N THR A 321 -1.37 0.45 14.24
CA THR A 321 -2.57 0.62 15.07
C THR A 321 -3.33 1.87 14.63
N PRO A 322 -4.62 1.77 14.29
CA PRO A 322 -5.42 2.92 13.89
C PRO A 322 -5.35 4.05 14.91
N VAL A 323 -5.25 5.27 14.43
CA VAL A 323 -5.34 6.48 15.25
C VAL A 323 -6.50 7.32 14.75
N ALA A 324 -7.19 8.00 15.68
CA ALA A 324 -8.27 8.89 15.31
C ALA A 324 -7.72 10.05 14.47
N MET A 325 -8.26 10.22 13.27
CA MET A 325 -7.92 11.31 12.36
C MET A 325 -9.08 12.30 12.30
N ARG A 326 -8.77 13.59 12.19
CA ARG A 326 -9.74 14.65 11.91
C ARG A 326 -9.29 15.41 10.67
N THR A 327 -9.99 15.18 9.56
CA THR A 327 -9.67 15.84 8.30
C THR A 327 -10.29 17.22 8.24
N ARG A 328 -9.49 18.20 7.83
CA ARG A 328 -9.93 19.56 7.56
C ARG A 328 -9.45 19.96 6.18
N ARG A 329 -10.39 20.21 5.27
CA ARG A 329 -10.08 20.85 3.98
C ARG A 329 -9.85 22.35 4.22
N VAL A 330 -8.73 22.86 3.74
CA VAL A 330 -8.37 24.27 3.81
C VAL A 330 -8.36 24.79 2.37
N PRO A 331 -9.10 25.86 2.04
CA PRO A 331 -9.12 26.40 0.70
C PRO A 331 -7.71 26.69 0.18
N GLY A 332 -7.41 26.17 -1.02
CA GLY A 332 -6.15 26.50 -1.69
C GLY A 332 -6.04 28.00 -2.00
N LYS A 333 -4.81 28.52 -2.09
CA LYS A 333 -4.55 29.87 -2.62
C LYS A 333 -4.85 30.00 -4.12
N PHE A 334 -5.03 28.88 -4.82
CA PHE A 334 -5.31 28.81 -6.24
C PHE A 334 -6.74 28.32 -6.45
N ARG A 335 -7.38 28.75 -7.55
CA ARG A 335 -8.75 28.33 -7.89
C ARG A 335 -8.78 26.81 -8.09
N GLU A 336 -9.52 26.11 -7.24
CA GLU A 336 -9.82 24.70 -7.43
C GLU A 336 -10.77 24.58 -8.63
N TYR A 337 -10.45 23.70 -9.56
CA TYR A 337 -11.37 23.37 -10.64
C TYR A 337 -12.36 22.34 -10.12
N ASP A 338 -13.64 22.48 -10.47
CA ASP A 338 -14.64 21.47 -10.16
C ASP A 338 -14.13 20.10 -10.62
N ALA A 339 -14.45 19.05 -9.84
CA ALA A 339 -14.22 17.67 -10.26
C ALA A 339 -14.69 17.53 -11.70
N TRP A 340 -13.79 17.15 -12.60
CA TRP A 340 -13.99 17.23 -14.04
C TRP A 340 -15.32 16.56 -14.41
N LYS A 341 -16.33 17.36 -14.77
CA LYS A 341 -17.60 16.89 -15.38
C LYS A 341 -17.26 16.36 -16.77
N GLY A 342 -16.71 15.16 -16.81
CA GLY A 342 -16.22 14.58 -18.06
C GLY A 342 -14.90 13.85 -17.91
N TRP A 343 -14.64 13.19 -16.78
CA TRP A 343 -13.69 12.06 -16.80
C TRP A 343 -14.11 11.14 -17.93
N ASP A 344 -13.45 11.28 -19.08
CA ASP A 344 -13.85 10.57 -20.26
C ASP A 344 -13.24 9.19 -20.15
N TRP A 345 -14.01 8.29 -19.56
CA TRP A 345 -13.72 6.85 -19.47
C TRP A 345 -13.38 6.22 -20.82
N LYS A 346 -13.61 6.93 -21.94
CA LYS A 346 -13.28 6.52 -23.31
C LYS A 346 -11.79 6.61 -23.65
N TYR A 347 -10.95 7.30 -22.88
CA TYR A 347 -9.53 7.46 -23.21
C TYR A 347 -8.63 6.63 -22.30
N PRO A 348 -7.70 5.83 -22.87
CA PRO A 348 -6.72 5.10 -22.08
C PRO A 348 -5.80 6.09 -21.33
N PRO A 349 -5.14 5.66 -20.24
CA PRO A 349 -4.11 6.46 -19.60
C PRO A 349 -3.01 6.81 -20.62
N VAL A 350 -2.26 7.85 -20.29
CA VAL A 350 -1.27 8.56 -21.11
C VAL A 350 -0.28 7.72 -21.94
N PRO A 351 0.16 6.47 -21.64
CA PRO A 351 1.09 5.80 -22.56
C PRO A 351 0.52 5.56 -23.97
N ASP A 352 -0.80 5.48 -24.15
CA ASP A 352 -1.41 5.11 -25.43
C ASP A 352 -2.08 6.28 -26.20
N TYR A 353 -1.83 7.53 -25.80
CA TYR A 353 -2.36 8.68 -26.53
C TYR A 353 -1.31 9.28 -27.48
N PRO A 354 -1.40 9.06 -28.80
CA PRO A 354 -0.60 9.80 -29.77
C PRO A 354 -1.13 11.23 -29.82
N GLY A 355 -0.47 12.13 -29.08
CA GLY A 355 -0.94 13.50 -28.88
C GLY A 355 -1.09 14.30 -30.18
N LYS A 356 -2.12 15.15 -30.24
CA LYS A 356 -2.23 16.29 -31.18
C LYS A 356 -1.23 17.42 -30.85
N TYR A 357 -0.47 17.27 -29.76
CA TYR A 357 0.66 18.12 -29.38
C TYR A 357 1.90 17.27 -29.10
N GLY A 358 2.20 16.35 -30.02
CA GLY A 358 3.50 15.68 -30.01
C GLY A 358 4.62 16.71 -30.21
N HIS A 359 5.46 16.88 -29.20
CA HIS A 359 6.86 17.19 -29.45
C HIS A 359 7.49 15.91 -30.04
N GLY A 360 8.14 16.08 -31.19
CA GLY A 360 8.84 15.01 -31.91
C GLY A 360 10.15 14.58 -31.28
#